data_AF-A0A8S4RIQ6-F1
#
_entry.id   AF-A0A8S4RIQ6-F1
#
_cell.length_a   1.000
_cell.length_b   1.000
_cell.length_c   1.000
_cell.angle_alpha   90.00
_cell.angle_beta   90.00
_cell.angle_gamma   90.00
#
_symmetry.space_group_name_H-M   'P 1'
#
loop_
_entity.id
_entity.type
_entity.pdbx_description
1 polymer ?
#
loop_
_entity_poly.entity_id
_entity_poly.type
_entity_poly.pdbx_seq_one_letter_code
_entity_poly.pdbx_strand_id
1 'polypeptide(L)'
;MDVRVPRCWNGRQWSEQSYARTLASLSSVNALAIPWSASDARLTLPTALGVAGIPALFITDANGKVLTANGRQHLAADPLGLNFPWAQRPVSVLNEQALLKMARHPAVILFIDDEDSEIEFSESVLTPSAESYYEECSIQYPGFCPYQNSSDDETMDFDYTTTKTSSRTRKKSFKHVMFYIGIDGTDSADMIREHIGLDDAVPLLTAIDFPKQRMVTMKYGDEITTDSVQNFVDSFLSGNADFKPLKPYSEKC
;
A
#
# COMPACT_ATOMS: atom_id res chain seq x y z
N MET A 1 -10.44 20.17 -0.61
CA MET A 1 -9.67 20.65 0.56
C MET A 1 -8.20 20.44 0.23
N ASP A 2 -7.48 21.51 -0.12
CA ASP A 2 -6.04 21.48 -0.41
C ASP A 2 -5.39 22.47 0.54
N VAL A 3 -4.78 21.98 1.62
CA VAL A 3 -3.94 22.80 2.50
C VAL A 3 -2.50 22.56 2.08
N ARG A 4 -2.02 23.37 1.13
CA ARG A 4 -0.59 23.41 0.82
C ARG A 4 0.12 24.23 1.88
N VAL A 5 1.05 23.61 2.59
CA VAL A 5 1.94 24.28 3.53
C VAL A 5 3.32 24.43 2.87
N PRO A 6 3.73 25.64 2.42
CA PRO A 6 5.04 25.86 1.78
C PRO A 6 6.18 26.02 2.81
N ARG A 7 7.33 25.33 2.61
CA ARG A 7 8.45 25.19 3.58
C ARG A 7 9.30 26.44 3.82
N CYS A 8 9.96 26.41 4.99
CA CYS A 8 11.36 26.78 5.19
C CYS A 8 12.20 25.50 5.48
N TRP A 9 13.37 25.33 4.85
CA TRP A 9 14.53 24.62 5.41
C TRP A 9 15.80 25.08 4.67
N ASN A 10 16.92 25.26 5.39
CA ASN A 10 18.15 26.01 5.03
C ASN A 10 18.11 27.54 5.17
N GLY A 11 17.49 28.06 6.23
CA GLY A 11 17.72 29.45 6.68
C GLY A 11 17.22 30.56 5.75
N ARG A 12 16.51 30.22 4.66
CA ARG A 12 15.78 31.19 3.83
C ARG A 12 14.30 31.13 4.19
N GLN A 13 13.85 32.11 4.97
CA GLN A 13 12.44 32.46 5.03
C GLN A 13 11.97 32.82 3.62
N TRP A 14 10.81 32.32 3.20
CA TRP A 14 10.15 32.83 1.99
C TRP A 14 9.92 34.33 2.16
N SER A 15 10.04 35.11 1.09
CA SER A 15 9.60 36.50 1.11
C SER A 15 8.08 36.54 1.00
N GLU A 16 7.47 37.59 1.55
CA GLU A 16 6.03 37.88 1.38
C GLU A 16 5.63 37.88 -0.11
N GLN A 17 6.54 38.31 -0.98
CA GLN A 17 6.38 38.29 -2.43
C GLN A 17 6.29 36.88 -3.02
N SER A 18 6.97 35.89 -2.44
CA SER A 18 6.87 34.49 -2.87
C SER A 18 5.54 33.89 -2.41
N TYR A 19 5.13 34.18 -1.18
CA TYR A 19 3.83 33.78 -0.65
C TYR A 19 2.67 34.35 -1.49
N ALA A 20 2.71 35.65 -1.79
CA ALA A 20 1.70 36.31 -2.62
C ALA A 20 1.58 35.70 -4.02
N ARG A 21 2.72 35.35 -4.65
CA ARG A 21 2.74 34.67 -5.95
C ARG A 21 2.08 33.30 -5.90
N THR A 22 2.35 32.51 -4.84
CA THR A 22 1.71 31.20 -4.67
C THR A 22 0.19 31.34 -4.47
N LEU A 23 -0.26 32.28 -3.64
CA LEU A 23 -1.70 32.55 -3.51
C LEU A 23 -2.35 32.94 -4.83
N ALA A 24 -1.72 33.84 -5.60
CA ALA A 24 -2.22 34.25 -6.90
C ALA A 24 -2.38 33.04 -7.86
N SER A 25 -1.41 32.12 -7.85
CA SER A 25 -1.46 30.90 -8.66
C SER A 25 -2.55 29.91 -8.26
N LEU A 26 -3.06 30.00 -7.03
CA LEU A 26 -4.10 29.12 -6.48
C LEU A 26 -5.49 29.79 -6.43
N SER A 27 -5.62 31.02 -6.94
CA SER A 27 -6.86 31.79 -6.90
C SER A 27 -8.04 31.10 -7.58
N SER A 28 -7.79 30.29 -8.63
CA SER A 28 -8.82 29.56 -9.37
C SER A 28 -9.47 28.41 -8.59
N VAL A 29 -8.80 27.89 -7.56
CA VAL A 29 -9.24 26.72 -6.78
C VAL A 29 -9.72 27.08 -5.38
N ASN A 30 -9.82 28.38 -5.06
CA ASN A 30 -10.27 28.91 -3.76
C ASN A 30 -9.63 28.21 -2.55
N ALA A 31 -8.32 27.94 -2.63
CA ALA A 31 -7.60 27.24 -1.59
C ALA A 31 -7.49 28.10 -0.32
N LEU A 32 -7.78 27.51 0.84
CA LEU A 32 -7.54 28.14 2.13
C LEU A 32 -6.05 28.16 2.43
N ALA A 33 -5.54 29.32 2.83
CA ALA A 33 -4.14 29.51 3.18
C ALA A 33 -3.99 30.20 4.53
N ILE A 34 -2.93 29.83 5.26
CA ILE A 34 -2.57 30.51 6.51
C ILE A 34 -2.10 31.93 6.16
N PRO A 35 -2.73 33.00 6.72
CA PRO A 35 -2.34 34.37 6.44
C PRO A 35 -0.85 34.62 6.68
N TRP A 36 -0.25 35.49 5.85
CA TRP A 36 1.16 35.86 5.98
C TRP A 36 1.51 36.38 7.39
N SER A 37 0.61 37.17 7.98
CA SER A 37 0.74 37.73 9.32
C SER A 37 0.78 36.68 10.44
N ALA A 38 0.27 35.46 10.21
CA ALA A 38 0.22 34.40 11.21
C ALA A 38 1.56 33.61 11.24
N SER A 39 2.63 34.27 11.72
CA SER A 39 3.98 33.68 11.81
C SER A 39 4.00 32.35 12.56
N ASP A 40 3.30 32.28 13.69
CA ASP A 40 3.38 31.13 14.59
C ASP A 40 2.74 29.90 13.95
N ALA A 41 1.60 30.07 13.28
CA ALA A 41 0.94 28.98 12.54
C ALA A 41 1.81 28.50 11.36
N ARG A 42 2.47 29.43 10.64
CA ARG A 42 3.36 29.07 9.51
C ARG A 42 4.61 28.29 9.95
N LEU A 43 5.06 28.47 11.19
CA LEU A 43 6.22 27.76 11.75
C LEU A 43 5.83 26.45 12.44
N THR A 44 4.69 26.44 13.14
CA THR A 44 4.24 25.28 13.93
C THR A 44 3.60 24.19 13.08
N LEU A 45 2.78 24.54 12.07
CA LEU A 45 2.04 23.54 11.29
C LEU A 45 2.94 22.55 10.52
N PRO A 46 3.98 22.96 9.78
CA PRO A 46 4.86 22.00 9.10
C PRO A 46 5.54 21.04 10.08
N THR A 47 5.91 21.55 11.26
CA THR A 47 6.55 20.77 12.32
C THR A 47 5.55 19.77 12.92
N ALA A 48 4.33 20.22 13.21
CA ALA A 48 3.25 19.39 13.74
C ALA A 48 2.82 18.29 12.76
N LEU A 49 2.91 18.55 11.45
CA LEU A 49 2.62 17.57 10.40
C LEU A 49 3.84 16.71 10.01
N GLY A 50 5.01 16.90 10.63
CA GLY A 50 6.21 16.11 10.33
C GLY A 50 6.73 16.29 8.91
N VAL A 51 6.64 17.50 8.33
CA VAL A 51 7.03 17.77 6.94
C VAL A 51 8.54 17.65 6.75
N ALA A 52 9.00 16.50 6.25
CA ALA A 52 10.40 16.24 5.92
C ALA A 52 10.84 16.81 4.55
N GLY A 53 9.88 17.17 3.68
CA GLY A 53 10.05 17.41 2.23
C GLY A 53 9.09 18.47 1.67
N ILE A 54 9.46 19.24 0.64
CA ILE A 54 8.61 20.16 -0.16
C ILE A 54 8.92 20.00 -1.63
N PRO A 55 7.90 20.16 -2.49
CA PRO A 55 6.48 20.39 -2.15
C PRO A 55 5.87 19.20 -1.38
N ALA A 56 5.05 19.49 -0.36
CA ALA A 56 4.38 18.48 0.46
C ALA A 56 2.87 18.60 0.24
N LEU A 57 2.19 17.46 0.09
CA LEU A 57 0.74 17.39 -0.04
C LEU A 57 0.24 16.39 0.99
N PHE A 58 -0.54 16.88 1.94
CA PHE A 58 -1.18 16.08 2.98
C PHE A 58 -2.67 15.99 2.67
N ILE A 59 -3.23 14.81 2.83
CA ILE A 59 -4.69 14.60 2.78
C ILE A 59 -5.16 14.35 4.19
N THR A 60 -6.24 15.02 4.58
CA THR A 60 -6.89 14.84 5.88
C THR A 60 -8.37 14.51 5.68
N ASP A 61 -8.98 13.88 6.67
CA ASP A 61 -10.44 13.75 6.74
C ASP A 61 -11.09 15.09 7.17
N ALA A 62 -12.42 15.09 7.29
CA ALA A 62 -13.19 16.26 7.72
C ALA A 62 -12.90 16.70 9.17
N ASN A 63 -12.33 15.82 9.99
CA ASN A 63 -11.98 16.08 11.40
C ASN A 63 -10.52 16.54 11.55
N GLY A 64 -9.75 16.62 10.46
CA GLY A 64 -8.34 16.97 10.46
C GLY A 64 -7.39 15.81 10.77
N LYS A 65 -7.87 14.56 10.80
CA LYS A 65 -7.00 13.38 10.89
C LYS A 65 -6.26 13.21 9.57
N VAL A 66 -4.93 13.09 9.63
CA VAL A 66 -4.10 12.85 8.44
C VAL A 66 -4.37 11.46 7.88
N LEU A 67 -4.83 11.41 6.63
CA LEU A 67 -5.02 10.19 5.84
C LEU A 67 -3.73 9.78 5.12
N THR A 68 -3.00 10.73 4.54
CA THR A 68 -1.65 10.48 3.97
C THR A 68 -0.80 11.74 3.99
N ALA A 69 0.49 11.58 4.33
CA ALA A 69 1.52 12.62 4.23
C ALA A 69 2.25 12.60 2.88
N ASN A 70 2.03 11.56 2.07
CA ASN A 70 2.71 11.29 0.80
C ASN A 70 1.85 11.68 -0.42
N GLY A 71 0.89 12.58 -0.26
CA GLY A 71 -0.08 12.95 -1.31
C GLY A 71 0.59 13.37 -2.63
N ARG A 72 1.82 13.90 -2.60
CA ARG A 72 2.58 14.24 -3.81
C ARG A 72 2.85 13.01 -4.68
N GLN A 73 3.27 11.90 -4.07
CA GLN A 73 3.54 10.66 -4.79
C GLN A 73 2.24 10.08 -5.36
N HIS A 74 1.16 10.15 -4.59
CA HIS A 74 -0.14 9.69 -5.05
C HIS A 74 -0.68 10.52 -6.22
N LEU A 75 -0.61 11.86 -6.15
CA LEU A 75 -1.01 12.71 -7.27
C LEU A 75 -0.14 12.50 -8.52
N ALA A 76 1.14 12.19 -8.35
CA ALA A 76 2.01 11.87 -9.48
C ALA A 76 1.66 10.53 -10.13
N ALA A 77 1.25 9.54 -9.33
CA ALA A 77 0.84 8.22 -9.81
C ALA A 77 -0.60 8.19 -10.36
N ASP A 78 -1.48 9.07 -9.85
CA ASP A 78 -2.86 9.23 -10.28
C ASP A 78 -3.18 10.72 -10.53
N PRO A 79 -2.70 11.28 -11.67
CA PRO A 79 -2.85 12.70 -11.97
C PRO A 79 -4.30 13.15 -12.17
N LEU A 80 -5.18 12.22 -12.53
CA LEU A 80 -6.61 12.47 -12.73
C LEU A 80 -7.41 12.31 -11.44
N GLY A 81 -6.80 11.79 -10.37
CA GLY A 81 -7.44 11.62 -9.07
C GLY A 81 -8.56 10.57 -9.08
N LEU A 82 -8.51 9.59 -9.99
CA LEU A 82 -9.51 8.52 -10.08
C LEU A 82 -9.58 7.69 -8.80
N ASN A 83 -8.47 7.65 -8.05
CA ASN A 83 -8.33 6.92 -6.80
C ASN A 83 -8.32 7.83 -5.57
N PHE A 84 -8.60 9.14 -5.71
CA PHE A 84 -8.69 10.07 -4.58
C PHE A 84 -9.80 9.62 -3.61
N PRO A 85 -9.60 9.59 -2.26
CA PRO A 85 -8.55 10.26 -1.47
C PRO A 85 -7.21 9.50 -1.31
N TRP A 86 -6.91 8.55 -2.19
CA TRP A 86 -5.70 7.73 -2.19
C TRP A 86 -5.45 6.99 -0.86
N ALA A 87 -6.53 6.59 -0.21
CA ALA A 87 -6.45 5.67 0.92
C ALA A 87 -5.86 4.33 0.46
N GLN A 88 -5.12 3.65 1.36
CA GLN A 88 -4.71 2.27 1.12
C GLN A 88 -5.99 1.43 1.05
N ARG A 89 -6.34 0.96 -0.14
CA ARG A 89 -7.41 -0.02 -0.30
C ARG A 89 -6.91 -1.38 0.19
N PRO A 90 -7.77 -2.21 0.80
CA PRO A 90 -7.40 -3.58 1.17
C PRO A 90 -6.88 -4.37 -0.04
N VAL A 91 -7.43 -4.07 -1.21
CA VAL A 91 -7.11 -4.66 -2.51
C VAL A 91 -6.71 -3.54 -3.49
N SER A 92 -5.64 -3.73 -4.27
CA SER A 92 -5.18 -2.76 -5.26
C SER A 92 -4.97 -3.39 -6.63
N VAL A 93 -4.99 -2.62 -7.72
CA VAL A 93 -4.59 -3.15 -9.03
C VAL A 93 -3.08 -3.40 -9.06
N LEU A 94 -2.67 -4.50 -9.69
CA LEU A 94 -1.27 -4.86 -9.90
C LEU A 94 -0.62 -3.89 -10.88
N ASN A 95 0.42 -3.19 -10.44
CA ASN A 95 1.20 -2.25 -11.24
C ASN A 95 2.69 -2.37 -10.94
N GLU A 96 3.54 -1.60 -11.63
CA GLU A 96 5.00 -1.64 -11.43
C GLU A 96 5.42 -1.42 -9.96
N GLN A 97 4.70 -0.57 -9.23
CA GLN A 97 4.98 -0.31 -7.82
C GLN A 97 4.62 -1.51 -6.93
N ALA A 98 3.59 -2.28 -7.29
CA ALA A 98 3.24 -3.52 -6.63
C ALA A 98 4.36 -4.56 -6.78
N LEU A 99 4.98 -4.66 -7.97
CA LEU A 99 6.08 -5.60 -8.23
C LEU A 99 7.27 -5.37 -7.28
N LEU A 100 7.62 -4.11 -7.03
CA LEU A 100 8.68 -3.74 -6.09
C LEU A 100 8.37 -4.18 -4.65
N LYS A 101 7.09 -4.14 -4.25
CA LYS A 101 6.66 -4.56 -2.92
C LYS A 101 6.65 -6.08 -2.78
N MET A 102 6.22 -6.79 -3.84
CA MET A 102 6.18 -8.24 -3.87
C MET A 102 7.56 -8.88 -3.67
N ALA A 103 8.65 -8.21 -4.07
CA ALA A 103 10.00 -8.67 -3.81
C ALA A 103 10.32 -8.87 -2.32
N ARG A 104 9.61 -8.17 -1.42
CA ARG A 104 9.82 -8.22 0.04
C ARG A 104 8.64 -8.85 0.79
N HIS A 105 7.47 -8.86 0.17
CA HIS A 105 6.20 -9.20 0.82
C HIS A 105 5.44 -10.21 -0.01
N PRO A 106 4.91 -11.30 0.59
CA PRO A 106 4.03 -12.19 -0.14
C PRO A 106 2.78 -11.47 -0.63
N ALA A 107 2.22 -11.92 -1.74
CA ALA A 107 1.03 -11.32 -2.35
C ALA A 107 0.01 -12.36 -2.77
N VAL A 108 -1.27 -12.04 -2.65
CA VAL A 108 -2.40 -12.77 -3.22
C VAL A 108 -2.90 -11.95 -4.40
N ILE A 109 -2.98 -12.56 -5.58
CA ILE A 109 -3.37 -11.91 -6.82
C ILE A 109 -4.52 -12.70 -7.44
N LEU A 110 -5.61 -12.01 -7.76
CA LEU A 110 -6.66 -12.54 -8.62
C LEU A 110 -6.47 -11.97 -10.02
N PHE A 111 -6.12 -12.84 -10.98
CA PHE A 111 -6.03 -12.47 -12.38
C PHE A 111 -7.41 -12.52 -13.04
N ILE A 112 -7.76 -11.51 -13.82
CA ILE A 112 -9.06 -11.35 -14.50
C ILE A 112 -8.88 -10.70 -15.87
N ASP A 113 -9.93 -10.77 -16.71
CA ASP A 113 -10.03 -9.98 -17.93
C ASP A 113 -10.22 -8.47 -17.64
N ASP A 114 -9.88 -7.63 -18.61
CA ASP A 114 -10.07 -6.17 -18.56
C ASP A 114 -11.54 -5.78 -18.81
N GLU A 115 -12.41 -6.16 -17.88
CA GLU A 115 -13.82 -5.79 -17.85
C GLU A 115 -14.22 -5.18 -16.51
N ASP A 116 -14.96 -4.07 -16.52
CA ASP A 116 -15.40 -3.37 -15.30
C ASP A 116 -16.14 -4.31 -14.33
N SER A 117 -16.95 -5.25 -14.84
CA SER A 117 -17.66 -6.25 -14.03
C SER A 117 -16.74 -7.25 -13.37
N GLU A 118 -15.64 -7.64 -14.02
CA GLU A 118 -14.64 -8.56 -13.47
C GLU A 118 -13.79 -7.87 -12.39
N ILE A 119 -13.50 -6.58 -12.57
CA ILE A 119 -12.83 -5.74 -11.57
C ILE A 119 -13.71 -5.61 -10.32
N GLU A 120 -15.00 -5.27 -10.49
CA GLU A 120 -15.96 -5.17 -9.37
C GLU A 120 -16.13 -6.51 -8.65
N PHE A 121 -16.25 -7.60 -9.41
CA PHE A 121 -16.31 -8.95 -8.86
C PHE A 121 -15.05 -9.26 -8.03
N SER A 122 -13.86 -8.96 -8.56
CA SER A 122 -12.59 -9.20 -7.88
C SER A 122 -12.45 -8.41 -6.59
N GLU A 123 -12.85 -7.14 -6.59
CA GLU A 123 -12.90 -6.32 -5.36
C GLU A 123 -13.87 -6.96 -4.34
N SER A 124 -15.04 -7.43 -4.78
CA SER A 124 -16.06 -8.01 -3.88
C SER A 124 -15.61 -9.30 -3.18
N VAL A 125 -14.82 -10.15 -3.85
CA VAL A 125 -14.37 -11.44 -3.30
C VAL A 125 -13.07 -11.33 -2.50
N LEU A 126 -12.15 -10.42 -2.88
CA LEU A 126 -10.87 -10.24 -2.19
C LEU A 126 -10.97 -9.33 -0.95
N THR A 127 -11.81 -8.30 -0.98
CA THR A 127 -11.87 -7.28 0.08
C THR A 127 -12.15 -7.86 1.46
N PRO A 128 -13.14 -8.75 1.65
CA PRO A 128 -13.44 -9.29 2.98
C PRO A 128 -12.25 -10.03 3.61
N SER A 129 -11.52 -10.80 2.81
CA SER A 129 -10.32 -11.52 3.28
C SER A 129 -9.14 -10.61 3.55
N ALA A 130 -8.96 -9.58 2.72
CA ALA A 130 -7.92 -8.58 2.93
C ALA A 130 -8.16 -7.79 4.22
N GLU A 131 -9.38 -7.29 4.42
CA GLU A 131 -9.76 -6.55 5.63
C GLU A 131 -9.62 -7.40 6.89
N SER A 132 -10.17 -8.62 6.90
CA SER A 132 -10.07 -9.53 8.03
C SER A 132 -8.61 -9.81 8.42
N TYR A 133 -7.76 -10.03 7.42
CA TYR A 133 -6.33 -10.25 7.63
C TYR A 133 -5.61 -9.02 8.21
N TYR A 134 -5.86 -7.83 7.66
CA TYR A 134 -5.23 -6.60 8.13
C TYR A 134 -5.66 -6.23 9.55
N GLU A 135 -6.95 -6.45 9.88
CA GLU A 135 -7.48 -6.27 11.23
C GLU A 135 -6.84 -7.25 12.23
N GLU A 136 -6.79 -8.56 11.92
CA GLU A 136 -6.20 -9.57 12.79
C GLU A 136 -4.72 -9.28 13.06
N CYS A 137 -4.00 -8.84 12.03
CA CYS A 137 -2.58 -8.53 12.12
C CYS A 137 -2.31 -7.18 12.82
N SER A 138 -3.34 -6.45 13.26
CA SER A 138 -3.22 -5.10 13.82
C SER A 138 -2.39 -4.18 12.91
N ILE A 139 -2.53 -4.35 11.60
CA ILE A 139 -1.84 -3.54 10.60
C ILE A 139 -2.57 -2.20 10.60
N GLN A 140 -2.03 -1.29 11.38
CA GLN A 140 -2.59 0.02 11.59
C GLN A 140 -2.38 0.85 10.33
N TYR A 141 -3.24 0.73 9.32
CA TYR A 141 -3.09 1.34 7.98
C TYR A 141 -2.31 2.66 8.00
N PRO A 142 -0.98 2.62 7.77
CA PRO A 142 -0.21 3.80 7.51
C PRO A 142 -0.12 3.86 5.99
N GLY A 143 -0.72 4.88 5.40
CA GLY A 143 -0.56 5.17 3.99
C GLY A 143 0.92 5.15 3.61
N PHE A 144 1.36 4.08 2.93
CA PHE A 144 2.71 3.94 2.40
C PHE A 144 3.77 3.89 3.53
N CYS A 145 4.50 2.78 3.66
CA CYS A 145 5.81 2.78 4.35
C CYS A 145 6.92 2.95 3.30
N PRO A 146 7.22 4.17 2.80
CA PRO A 146 8.33 4.39 1.88
C PRO A 146 9.59 4.54 2.69
N TYR A 147 10.26 3.46 3.10
CA TYR A 147 11.53 3.61 3.81
C TYR A 147 11.36 4.40 5.13
N GLN A 148 11.23 3.68 6.25
CA GLN A 148 11.69 4.23 7.51
C GLN A 148 13.08 4.83 7.27
N ASN A 149 13.20 6.15 7.32
CA ASN A 149 14.46 6.77 7.64
C ASN A 149 14.63 6.65 9.17
N SER A 150 14.68 5.41 9.65
CA SER A 150 15.33 5.03 10.88
C SER A 150 16.23 3.86 10.50
N SER A 151 17.49 4.20 10.24
CA SER A 151 18.56 3.31 10.65
C SER A 151 18.23 2.86 12.08
N ASP A 152 18.33 1.56 12.32
CA ASP A 152 18.28 0.92 13.63
C ASP A 152 16.86 0.60 14.15
N ASP A 153 16.37 -0.61 13.81
CA ASP A 153 15.79 -1.51 14.82
C ASP A 153 15.93 -2.96 14.38
N GLU A 154 17.17 -3.40 14.24
CA GLU A 154 17.52 -4.74 14.69
C GLU A 154 17.39 -4.69 16.22
N THR A 155 16.46 -5.46 16.80
CA THR A 155 16.28 -5.73 18.24
C THR A 155 15.59 -4.68 19.14
N MET A 156 14.25 -4.69 19.17
CA MET A 156 13.52 -4.31 20.38
C MET A 156 13.11 -5.55 21.20
N ASP A 157 14.03 -5.92 22.10
CA ASP A 157 13.71 -6.64 23.32
C ASP A 157 13.21 -5.59 24.34
N PHE A 158 11.90 -5.53 24.55
CA PHE A 158 11.32 -4.70 25.61
C PHE A 158 10.66 -5.61 26.64
N ASP A 159 11.46 -5.96 27.65
CA ASP A 159 11.04 -6.66 28.86
C ASP A 159 10.00 -5.84 29.62
N TYR A 160 8.71 -6.11 29.38
CA TYR A 160 7.68 -5.77 30.35
C TYR A 160 7.46 -6.97 31.28
N THR A 161 8.08 -6.91 32.46
CA THR A 161 7.79 -7.84 33.55
C THR A 161 6.37 -7.65 34.07
N THR A 162 5.49 -8.60 33.75
CA THR A 162 4.33 -8.94 34.58
C THR A 162 3.88 -10.39 34.32
N THR A 163 4.28 -11.24 35.27
CA THR A 163 3.63 -12.49 35.73
C THR A 163 3.02 -13.47 34.72
N LYS A 164 3.79 -14.56 34.51
CA LYS A 164 3.38 -15.98 34.42
C LYS A 164 1.90 -16.29 34.11
N THR A 165 1.64 -16.63 32.85
CA THR A 165 0.93 -17.87 32.49
C THR A 165 1.54 -18.44 31.21
N SER A 166 2.10 -19.63 31.34
CA SER A 166 2.69 -20.42 30.26
C SER A 166 1.65 -20.73 29.18
N SER A 167 1.82 -20.16 27.98
CA SER A 167 1.55 -20.90 26.75
C SER A 167 2.67 -20.61 25.78
N ARG A 168 3.35 -21.67 25.33
CA ARG A 168 4.44 -21.61 24.37
C ARG A 168 3.86 -21.40 22.97
N THR A 169 3.17 -20.27 22.75
CA THR A 169 2.71 -19.87 21.43
C THR A 169 3.95 -19.47 20.63
N ARG A 170 4.28 -20.27 19.62
CA ARG A 170 5.28 -19.88 18.61
C ARG A 170 4.90 -18.45 18.16
N LYS A 171 5.79 -17.47 18.38
CA LYS A 171 5.68 -16.15 17.72
C LYS A 171 5.56 -16.44 16.23
N LYS A 172 4.34 -16.37 15.67
CA LYS A 172 4.14 -16.46 14.23
C LYS A 172 4.95 -15.30 13.64
N SER A 173 5.89 -15.58 12.74
CA SER A 173 6.59 -14.51 12.03
C SER A 173 5.52 -13.69 11.33
N PHE A 174 5.36 -12.43 11.73
CA PHE A 174 4.45 -11.53 11.07
C PHE A 174 4.86 -11.46 9.59
N LYS A 175 3.96 -11.89 8.72
CA LYS A 175 4.08 -11.67 7.28
C LYS A 175 3.21 -10.46 7.00
N HIS A 176 3.65 -9.57 6.14
CA HIS A 176 2.81 -8.51 5.59
C HIS A 176 2.39 -9.00 4.20
N VAL A 177 1.18 -9.56 4.10
CA VAL A 177 0.63 -10.07 2.82
C VAL A 177 -0.15 -8.96 2.14
N MET A 178 0.04 -8.82 0.83
CA MET A 178 -0.63 -7.81 0.01
C MET A 178 -1.67 -8.46 -0.90
N PHE A 179 -2.74 -7.75 -1.24
CA PHE A 179 -3.82 -8.25 -2.09
C PHE A 179 -3.92 -7.41 -3.36
N TYR A 180 -3.92 -8.08 -4.51
CA TYR A 180 -3.93 -7.43 -5.82
C TYR A 180 -4.94 -8.02 -6.79
N ILE A 181 -5.37 -7.18 -7.73
CA ILE A 181 -6.12 -7.56 -8.94
C ILE A 181 -5.15 -7.45 -10.12
N GLY A 182 -4.86 -8.57 -10.79
CA GLY A 182 -4.03 -8.61 -11.99
C GLY A 182 -4.92 -8.54 -13.22
N ILE A 183 -4.89 -7.42 -13.94
CA ILE A 183 -5.67 -7.27 -15.18
C ILE A 183 -4.87 -7.90 -16.33
N ASP A 184 -5.49 -8.82 -17.06
CA ASP A 184 -4.90 -9.50 -18.21
C ASP A 184 -4.46 -8.50 -19.29
N GLY A 185 -3.32 -8.75 -19.92
CA GLY A 185 -2.74 -7.86 -20.95
C GLY A 185 -2.09 -6.58 -20.43
N THR A 186 -2.01 -6.38 -19.11
CA THR A 186 -1.17 -5.32 -18.52
C THR A 186 0.28 -5.77 -18.40
N ASP A 187 1.23 -4.87 -18.69
CA ASP A 187 2.68 -5.15 -18.59
C ASP A 187 3.06 -5.81 -17.25
N SER A 188 2.47 -5.36 -16.14
CA SER A 188 2.77 -5.88 -14.81
C SER A 188 2.23 -7.31 -14.58
N ALA A 189 1.05 -7.63 -15.11
CA ALA A 189 0.49 -8.98 -15.02
C ALA A 189 1.27 -9.96 -15.89
N ASP A 190 1.59 -9.56 -17.12
CA ASP A 190 2.34 -10.38 -18.08
C ASP A 190 3.75 -10.69 -17.57
N MET A 191 4.45 -9.68 -17.02
CA MET A 191 5.76 -9.87 -16.40
C MET A 191 5.73 -10.91 -15.28
N ILE A 192 4.71 -10.88 -14.40
CA ILE A 192 4.59 -11.85 -13.32
C ILE A 192 4.30 -13.24 -13.86
N ARG A 193 3.34 -13.37 -14.78
CA ARG A 193 2.97 -14.66 -15.38
C ARG A 193 4.16 -15.32 -16.08
N GLU A 194 4.89 -14.55 -16.88
CA GLU A 194 6.09 -15.04 -17.56
C GLU A 194 7.16 -15.46 -16.54
N HIS A 195 7.45 -14.61 -15.55
CA HIS A 195 8.51 -14.84 -14.59
C HIS A 195 8.32 -16.12 -13.75
N ILE A 196 7.08 -16.44 -13.36
CA ILE A 196 6.78 -17.63 -12.57
C ILE A 196 6.29 -18.82 -13.40
N GLY A 197 6.06 -18.61 -14.70
CA GLY A 197 5.47 -19.59 -15.62
C GLY A 197 4.04 -19.97 -15.21
N LEU A 198 3.21 -18.96 -14.91
CA LEU A 198 1.80 -19.13 -14.61
C LEU A 198 0.99 -19.31 -15.90
N ASP A 199 -0.14 -20.00 -15.78
CA ASP A 199 -1.12 -20.16 -16.85
C ASP A 199 -1.81 -18.82 -17.17
N ASP A 200 -2.27 -18.66 -18.41
CA ASP A 200 -3.00 -17.48 -18.89
C ASP A 200 -4.50 -17.54 -18.57
N ALA A 201 -4.99 -18.60 -17.90
CA ALA A 201 -6.36 -18.69 -17.45
C ALA A 201 -6.80 -17.46 -16.64
N VAL A 202 -8.06 -17.10 -16.87
CA VAL A 202 -8.82 -16.09 -16.15
C VAL A 202 -10.23 -16.65 -15.90
N PRO A 203 -10.81 -16.43 -14.71
CA PRO A 203 -10.17 -15.85 -13.53
C PRO A 203 -9.21 -16.86 -12.85
N LEU A 204 -8.10 -16.36 -12.26
CA LEU A 204 -7.09 -17.20 -11.62
C LEU A 204 -6.55 -16.60 -10.33
N LEU A 205 -6.86 -17.23 -9.19
CA LEU A 205 -6.35 -16.81 -7.88
C LEU A 205 -5.02 -17.48 -7.55
N THR A 206 -3.97 -16.67 -7.33
CA THR A 206 -2.61 -17.14 -7.03
C THR A 206 -1.98 -16.36 -5.88
N ALA A 207 -1.40 -17.06 -4.91
CA ALA A 207 -0.56 -16.46 -3.89
C ALA A 207 0.92 -16.74 -4.17
N ILE A 208 1.74 -15.69 -4.13
CA ILE A 208 3.16 -15.70 -4.48
C ILE A 208 3.97 -15.22 -3.26
N ASP A 209 5.04 -15.93 -2.94
CA ASP A 209 5.97 -15.63 -1.85
C ASP A 209 7.39 -15.67 -2.41
N PHE A 210 7.81 -14.56 -3.06
CA PHE A 210 9.15 -14.43 -3.65
C PHE A 210 10.27 -14.63 -2.64
N PRO A 211 10.22 -14.08 -1.40
CA PRO A 211 11.27 -14.33 -0.41
C PRO A 211 11.46 -15.82 -0.09
N LYS A 212 10.39 -16.63 -0.16
CA LYS A 212 10.45 -18.08 0.05
C LYS A 212 10.46 -18.90 -1.24
N GLN A 213 10.56 -18.25 -2.40
CA GLN A 213 10.60 -18.88 -3.72
C GLN A 213 9.48 -19.93 -3.92
N ARG A 214 8.25 -19.59 -3.52
CA ARG A 214 7.10 -20.50 -3.62
C ARG A 214 5.82 -19.77 -4.00
N MET A 215 4.87 -20.51 -4.58
CA MET A 215 3.53 -20.03 -4.91
C MET A 215 2.49 -21.10 -4.65
N VAL A 216 1.22 -20.70 -4.60
CA VAL A 216 0.07 -21.60 -4.68
C VAL A 216 -0.97 -20.97 -5.58
N THR A 217 -1.63 -21.78 -6.39
CA THR A 217 -2.70 -21.37 -7.30
C THR A 217 -3.93 -22.18 -6.97
N MET A 218 -5.10 -21.53 -6.96
CA MET A 218 -6.38 -22.21 -6.78
C MET A 218 -6.58 -23.25 -7.90
N LYS A 219 -7.28 -24.35 -7.61
CA LYS A 219 -7.39 -25.44 -8.60
C LYS A 219 -8.32 -25.02 -9.73
N TYR A 220 -7.98 -25.47 -10.94
CA TYR A 220 -8.81 -25.24 -12.11
C TYR A 220 -10.22 -25.83 -11.90
N GLY A 221 -11.24 -25.00 -12.13
CA GLY A 221 -12.65 -25.36 -11.96
C GLY A 221 -13.22 -25.14 -10.56
N ASP A 222 -12.41 -24.75 -9.56
CA ASP A 222 -12.96 -24.30 -8.27
C ASP A 222 -13.62 -22.92 -8.46
N GLU A 223 -14.81 -22.74 -7.88
CA GLU A 223 -15.52 -21.44 -7.95
C GLU A 223 -14.85 -20.40 -7.04
N ILE A 224 -14.63 -19.20 -7.58
CA ILE A 224 -14.12 -18.06 -6.84
C ILE A 224 -15.31 -17.38 -6.14
N THR A 225 -15.34 -17.47 -4.81
CA THR A 225 -16.34 -16.85 -3.94
C THR A 225 -15.61 -16.27 -2.73
N THR A 226 -16.27 -15.39 -1.97
CA THR A 226 -15.68 -14.83 -0.74
C THR A 226 -15.20 -15.93 0.21
N ASP A 227 -15.95 -17.01 0.35
CA ASP A 227 -15.59 -18.13 1.23
C ASP A 227 -14.41 -18.94 0.68
N SER A 228 -14.36 -19.21 -0.63
CA SER A 228 -13.24 -19.96 -1.22
C SER A 228 -11.94 -19.15 -1.19
N VAL A 229 -12.02 -17.83 -1.41
CA VAL A 229 -10.90 -16.89 -1.25
C VAL A 229 -10.41 -16.87 0.20
N GLN A 230 -11.30 -16.74 1.18
CA GLN A 230 -10.93 -16.76 2.60
C GLN A 230 -10.20 -18.06 2.97
N ASN A 231 -10.77 -19.20 2.61
CA ASN A 231 -10.17 -20.51 2.87
C ASN A 231 -8.79 -20.67 2.20
N PHE A 232 -8.64 -20.12 0.98
CA PHE A 232 -7.37 -20.10 0.26
C PHE A 232 -6.31 -19.26 1.01
N VAL A 233 -6.68 -18.05 1.44
CA VAL A 233 -5.81 -17.15 2.21
C VAL A 233 -5.38 -17.80 3.52
N ASP A 234 -6.31 -18.40 4.27
CA ASP A 234 -6.02 -19.08 5.54
C ASP A 234 -5.08 -20.28 5.34
N SER A 235 -5.28 -21.05 4.27
CA SER A 235 -4.41 -22.17 3.90
C SER A 235 -3.01 -21.69 3.54
N PHE A 236 -2.89 -20.58 2.81
CA PHE A 236 -1.62 -19.96 2.46
C PHE A 236 -0.88 -19.42 3.71
N LEU A 237 -1.59 -18.72 4.59
CA LEU A 237 -1.04 -18.12 5.81
C LEU A 237 -0.60 -19.17 6.83
N SER A 238 -1.41 -20.21 7.03
CA SER A 238 -1.08 -21.35 7.90
C SER A 238 0.10 -22.18 7.40
N GLY A 239 0.40 -22.10 6.10
CA GLY A 239 1.45 -22.89 5.46
C GLY A 239 1.00 -24.31 5.09
N ASN A 240 -0.30 -24.58 5.15
CA ASN A 240 -0.89 -25.89 4.82
C ASN A 240 -1.34 -26.00 3.35
N ALA A 241 -1.22 -24.92 2.58
CA ALA A 241 -1.47 -24.93 1.14
C ALA A 241 -0.46 -25.82 0.38
N ASP A 242 -0.86 -26.26 -0.82
CA ASP A 242 0.00 -27.04 -1.72
C ASP A 242 0.98 -26.13 -2.46
N PHE A 243 2.10 -25.80 -1.80
CA PHE A 243 3.11 -24.89 -2.33
C PHE A 243 3.91 -25.51 -3.48
N LYS A 244 3.90 -24.84 -4.62
CA LYS A 244 4.78 -25.10 -5.76
C LYS A 244 6.02 -24.20 -5.66
N PRO A 245 7.23 -24.71 -5.94
CA PRO A 245 8.41 -23.86 -6.03
C PRO A 245 8.27 -22.90 -7.22
N LEU A 246 8.74 -21.67 -7.07
CA LEU A 246 8.95 -20.80 -8.22
C LEU A 246 10.06 -21.41 -9.08
N LYS A 247 9.86 -21.45 -10.41
CA LYS A 247 10.92 -21.90 -11.30
C LYS A 247 12.12 -20.97 -11.09
N PRO A 248 13.33 -21.49 -10.81
CA PRO A 248 14.50 -20.63 -10.80
C PRO A 248 14.65 -20.00 -12.19
N TYR A 249 15.08 -18.74 -12.22
CA TYR A 249 15.51 -18.10 -13.45
C TYR A 249 16.54 -19.01 -14.11
N SER A 250 16.13 -19.67 -15.21
CA SER A 250 17.04 -20.51 -15.99
C SER A 250 17.92 -19.52 -16.75
N GLU A 251 19.17 -19.37 -16.33
CA GLU A 251 20.23 -18.74 -17.14
C GLU A 251 20.38 -19.57 -18.42
N LYS A 252 19.56 -19.27 -19.43
CA LYS A 252 19.80 -19.66 -20.81
C LYS A 252 20.25 -18.41 -21.54
N CYS A 253 21.52 -18.08 -21.32
CA CYS A 253 22.33 -17.32 -22.28
C CYS A 253 23.35 -18.27 -22.89
#